data_AF-A0A8H3CEG7-F1
#
_entry.id   AF-A0A8H3CEG7-F1
#
_cell.length_a   1.000
_cell.length_b   1.000
_cell.length_c   1.000
_cell.angle_alpha   90.00
_cell.angle_beta   90.00
_cell.angle_gamma   90.00
#
_symmetry.space_group_name_H-M   'P 1'
#
loop_
_entity.id
_entity.type
_entity.pdbx_description
1 polymer ?
#
loop_
_entity_poly.entity_id
_entity_poly.type
_entity_poly.pdbx_seq_one_letter_code
_entity_poly.pdbx_strand_id
1 'polypeptide(L)'
;MVYLSQNIDNVSGYTTFQRALPRFLQTVASDSNSLMEDANGNLVVSFCRTINGPRNELRRFVLYDTVVALLLGVPTLAEYGYDRGCDSEAYGFEWNYGAPATLLQIISQVNSWRARSSVALDDWQTLEKRVLDWGPSPALLDGASTTGHANLNVARAAVQEGWRHLALIYIYMGMCGVSSHDPRVQFSVDQIFELAGSVANLRIGTQMFAHCVVVGVVARLEKHRIAVYEKLRSFRHTRVWIFDGLQFSEVLYHLWHGVGLGGAPVTWEDYAQSRRVVIPI
;
A
#
# COMPACT_ATOMS: atom_id res chain seq x y z
N MET A 1 16.54 22.32 6.04
CA MET A 1 15.69 21.82 4.95
C MET A 1 14.63 22.90 4.71
N VAL A 2 14.89 23.83 3.78
CA VAL A 2 14.02 24.99 3.52
C VAL A 2 12.73 24.52 2.86
N TYR A 3 11.60 24.93 3.42
CA TYR A 3 10.27 24.68 2.88
C TYR A 3 10.10 25.38 1.52
N LEU A 4 9.99 24.60 0.45
CA LEU A 4 9.35 25.04 -0.78
C LEU A 4 8.04 24.26 -0.95
N SER A 5 6.93 24.98 -0.92
CA SER A 5 5.59 24.53 -1.22
C SER A 5 5.37 24.42 -2.74
N GLN A 6 6.26 23.74 -3.45
CA GLN A 6 5.99 23.35 -4.83
C GLN A 6 5.17 22.06 -4.79
N ASN A 7 4.01 22.09 -5.46
CA ASN A 7 3.23 20.90 -5.76
C ASN A 7 4.12 20.03 -6.66
N ILE A 8 4.78 19.03 -6.06
CA ILE A 8 5.55 18.04 -6.81
C ILE A 8 4.51 17.10 -7.42
N ASP A 9 4.41 17.07 -8.75
CA ASP A 9 3.57 16.08 -9.44
C ASP A 9 4.11 14.66 -9.19
N ASN A 10 3.28 13.65 -9.41
CA ASN A 10 3.60 12.25 -9.13
C ASN A 10 4.79 11.75 -9.96
N VAL A 11 5.02 12.30 -11.16
CA VAL A 11 6.19 12.00 -11.99
C VAL A 11 7.46 12.49 -11.32
N SER A 12 7.48 13.74 -10.86
CA SER A 12 8.59 14.36 -10.14
C SER A 12 8.80 13.73 -8.76
N GLY A 13 7.70 13.33 -8.10
CA GLY A 13 7.71 12.61 -6.83
C GLY A 13 8.36 11.24 -6.98
N TYR A 14 7.95 10.47 -7.99
CA TYR A 14 8.54 9.18 -8.32
C TYR A 14 10.01 9.31 -8.74
N THR A 15 10.34 10.27 -9.61
CA THR A 15 11.73 10.55 -10.03
C THR A 15 12.61 10.91 -8.83
N THR A 16 12.08 11.70 -7.89
CA THR A 16 12.81 12.06 -6.67
C THR A 16 13.01 10.84 -5.78
N PHE A 17 12.02 9.96 -5.69
CA PHE A 17 12.12 8.70 -4.95
C PHE A 17 13.16 7.75 -5.57
N GLN A 18 13.20 7.63 -6.91
CA GLN A 18 14.22 6.86 -7.63
C GLN A 18 15.65 7.31 -7.29
N ARG A 19 15.87 8.63 -7.13
CA ARG A 19 17.19 9.17 -6.74
C ARG A 19 17.63 8.77 -5.33
N ALA A 20 16.72 8.28 -4.48
CA ALA A 20 17.07 7.78 -3.15
C ALA A 20 17.62 6.34 -3.19
N LEU A 21 17.37 5.57 -4.26
CA LEU A 21 17.75 4.15 -4.37
C LEU A 21 19.26 3.90 -4.15
N PRO A 22 20.20 4.64 -4.77
CA PRO A 22 21.63 4.36 -4.58
C PRO A 22 22.08 4.49 -3.11
N ARG A 23 21.55 5.49 -2.39
CA ARG A 23 21.85 5.69 -0.96
C ARG A 23 21.22 4.60 -0.09
N PHE A 24 20.00 4.18 -0.44
CA PHE A 24 19.37 3.05 0.22
C PHE A 24 20.21 1.79 0.09
N LEU A 25 20.61 1.42 -1.14
CA LEU A 25 21.42 0.24 -1.40
C LEU A 25 22.80 0.31 -0.72
N GLN A 26 23.45 1.48 -0.71
CA GLN A 26 24.71 1.67 0.02
C GLN A 26 24.53 1.45 1.53
N THR A 27 23.42 1.92 2.10
CA THR A 27 23.12 1.78 3.52
C THR A 27 22.81 0.32 3.87
N VAL A 28 22.02 -0.38 3.03
CA VAL A 28 21.74 -1.81 3.18
C VAL A 28 23.01 -2.64 3.05
N ALA A 29 23.88 -2.35 2.07
CA ALA A 29 25.14 -3.06 1.89
C ALA A 29 26.11 -2.90 3.09
N SER A 30 25.96 -1.81 3.85
CA SER A 30 26.72 -1.57 5.08
C SER A 30 26.11 -2.26 6.32
N ASP A 31 24.95 -2.89 6.18
CA ASP A 31 24.21 -3.58 7.23
C ASP A 31 23.91 -5.02 6.83
N SER A 32 24.81 -5.94 7.19
CA SER A 32 24.70 -7.35 6.83
C SER A 32 23.40 -8.03 7.29
N ASN A 33 22.71 -7.48 8.29
CA ASN A 33 21.43 -8.01 8.75
C ASN A 33 20.27 -7.69 7.81
N SER A 34 20.41 -6.67 6.95
CA SER A 34 19.37 -6.23 6.01
C SER A 34 19.44 -6.95 4.65
N LEU A 35 20.44 -7.81 4.44
CA LEU A 35 20.61 -8.62 3.24
C LEU A 35 20.25 -10.09 3.50
N MET A 36 19.87 -10.79 2.43
CA MET A 36 19.72 -12.24 2.41
C MET A 36 20.10 -12.78 1.04
N GLU A 37 20.46 -14.07 0.98
CA GLU A 37 20.66 -14.78 -0.28
C GLU A 37 19.34 -15.33 -0.79
N ASP A 38 19.06 -15.16 -2.08
CA ASP A 38 17.94 -15.80 -2.76
C ASP A 38 18.27 -17.27 -3.13
N ALA A 39 17.31 -17.98 -3.72
CA ALA A 39 17.50 -19.37 -4.13
C ALA A 39 18.60 -19.57 -5.19
N ASN A 40 19.02 -18.50 -5.88
CA ASN A 40 20.05 -18.51 -6.91
C ASN A 40 21.42 -18.07 -6.37
N GLY A 41 21.53 -17.76 -5.08
CA GLY A 41 22.75 -17.24 -4.44
C GLY A 41 23.00 -15.75 -4.69
N ASN A 42 22.01 -15.00 -5.21
CA ASN A 42 22.09 -13.55 -5.34
C ASN A 42 21.77 -12.87 -4.01
N LEU A 43 22.47 -11.79 -3.69
CA LEU A 43 22.15 -10.96 -2.53
C LEU A 43 20.98 -10.02 -2.85
N VAL A 44 19.92 -10.15 -2.08
CA VAL A 44 18.71 -9.31 -2.15
C VAL A 44 18.44 -8.64 -0.80
N VAL A 45 17.61 -7.60 -0.80
CA VAL A 45 17.24 -6.90 0.43
C VAL A 45 16.23 -7.75 1.19
N SER A 46 16.54 -8.18 2.42
CA SER A 46 15.57 -8.90 3.25
C SER A 46 14.45 -7.96 3.67
N PHE A 47 13.23 -8.19 3.17
CA PHE A 47 12.10 -7.31 3.41
C PHE A 47 11.81 -7.16 4.91
N CYS A 48 11.63 -8.28 5.61
CA CYS A 48 11.25 -8.29 7.02
C CYS A 48 12.35 -7.73 7.92
N ARG A 49 13.61 -8.09 7.67
CA ARG A 49 14.72 -7.58 8.48
C ARG A 49 14.90 -6.08 8.29
N THR A 50 14.70 -5.58 7.06
CA THR A 50 14.86 -4.16 6.75
C THR A 50 13.70 -3.32 7.32
N ILE A 51 12.45 -3.79 7.19
CA ILE A 51 11.27 -3.05 7.68
C ILE A 51 11.13 -3.07 9.20
N ASN A 52 11.61 -4.13 9.87
CA ASN A 52 11.60 -4.24 11.33
C ASN A 52 12.93 -3.79 11.95
N GLY A 53 14.00 -3.65 11.17
CA GLY A 53 15.33 -3.26 11.64
C GLY A 53 15.42 -1.81 12.13
N PRO A 54 16.38 -1.42 12.99
CA PRO A 54 16.35 -0.17 13.76
C PRO A 54 16.47 1.13 12.93
N ARG A 55 16.83 1.03 11.64
CA ARG A 55 17.13 2.16 10.76
C ARG A 55 15.86 2.74 10.11
N ASN A 56 15.35 3.83 10.67
CA ASN A 56 14.12 4.47 10.21
C ASN A 56 14.15 4.88 8.73
N GLU A 57 15.32 5.25 8.19
CA GLU A 57 15.51 5.57 6.78
C GLU A 57 15.27 4.37 5.86
N LEU A 58 15.72 3.17 6.27
CA LEU A 58 15.51 1.95 5.52
C LEU A 58 14.05 1.51 5.59
N ARG A 59 13.45 1.55 6.78
CA ARG A 59 12.02 1.26 6.98
C ARG A 59 11.12 2.13 6.10
N ARG A 60 11.40 3.44 6.08
CA ARG A 60 10.67 4.39 5.22
C ARG A 60 10.82 4.04 3.74
N PHE A 61 12.04 3.74 3.30
CA PHE A 61 12.27 3.39 1.90
C PHE A 61 11.46 2.15 1.50
N VAL A 62 11.53 1.05 2.27
CA VAL A 62 10.79 -0.20 1.97
C VAL A 62 9.28 0.04 1.93
N LEU A 63 8.75 0.78 2.90
CA LEU A 63 7.34 1.17 2.94
C LEU A 63 6.95 1.96 1.68
N TYR A 64 7.69 3.04 1.37
CA TYR A 64 7.41 3.85 0.20
C TYR A 64 7.51 3.02 -1.07
N ASP A 65 8.59 2.26 -1.26
CA ASP A 65 8.80 1.46 -2.46
C ASP A 65 7.64 0.47 -2.69
N THR A 66 7.17 -0.18 -1.62
CA THR A 66 6.05 -1.11 -1.67
C THR A 66 4.73 -0.43 -2.05
N VAL A 67 4.39 0.68 -1.38
CA VAL A 67 3.13 1.39 -1.58
C VAL A 67 3.14 2.13 -2.92
N VAL A 68 4.28 2.70 -3.31
CA VAL A 68 4.49 3.35 -4.61
C VAL A 68 4.31 2.34 -5.73
N ALA A 69 4.96 1.16 -5.63
CA ALA A 69 4.82 0.09 -6.62
C ALA A 69 3.37 -0.38 -6.76
N LEU A 70 2.65 -0.53 -5.64
CA LEU A 70 1.22 -0.83 -5.62
C LEU A 70 0.41 0.26 -6.34
N LEU A 71 0.50 1.51 -5.87
CA LEU A 71 -0.36 2.59 -6.32
C LEU A 71 -0.06 3.01 -7.75
N LEU A 72 1.21 3.07 -8.14
CA LEU A 72 1.57 3.38 -9.52
C LEU A 72 1.54 2.12 -10.40
N GLY A 73 1.42 0.91 -9.87
CA GLY A 73 1.51 -0.30 -10.69
C GLY A 73 2.84 -0.35 -11.47
N VAL A 74 3.94 0.04 -10.83
CA VAL A 74 5.31 -0.07 -11.33
C VAL A 74 6.05 -1.14 -10.52
N PRO A 75 7.14 -1.74 -11.04
CA PRO A 75 8.01 -2.58 -10.22
C PRO A 75 8.56 -1.82 -9.01
N THR A 76 8.85 -2.54 -7.92
CA THR A 76 9.65 -1.99 -6.82
C THR A 76 11.04 -1.61 -7.32
N LEU A 77 11.64 -0.60 -6.71
CA LEU A 77 12.97 -0.11 -7.06
C LEU A 77 14.07 -1.03 -6.54
N ALA A 78 13.88 -1.61 -5.36
CA ALA A 78 14.77 -2.64 -4.84
C ALA A 78 14.17 -4.05 -5.06
N GLU A 79 15.07 -5.02 -5.18
CA GLU A 79 14.71 -6.44 -5.19
C GLU A 79 14.67 -6.96 -3.75
N TYR A 80 13.51 -7.44 -3.35
CA TYR A 80 13.24 -7.88 -1.99
C TYR A 80 13.19 -9.41 -1.90
N GLY A 81 13.91 -9.96 -0.92
CA GLY A 81 13.77 -11.33 -0.46
C GLY A 81 12.77 -11.44 0.69
N TYR A 82 12.11 -12.59 0.80
CA TYR A 82 11.03 -12.82 1.75
C TYR A 82 11.33 -14.02 2.64
N ASP A 83 11.58 -13.75 3.93
CA ASP A 83 11.62 -14.77 4.97
C ASP A 83 10.19 -15.13 5.41
N ARG A 84 9.96 -16.37 5.87
CA ARG A 84 8.69 -16.75 6.52
C ARG A 84 8.61 -16.03 7.87
N GLY A 85 7.72 -15.03 7.96
CA GLY A 85 7.39 -14.34 9.22
C GLY A 85 7.95 -12.93 9.29
N CYS A 86 7.11 -11.95 8.96
CA CYS A 86 7.24 -10.59 9.49
C CYS A 86 6.45 -10.56 10.81
N ASP A 87 6.88 -11.33 11.80
CA ASP A 87 6.24 -11.38 13.12
C ASP A 87 6.75 -10.17 13.90
N SER A 88 5.96 -9.11 13.92
CA SER A 88 6.30 -7.85 14.59
C SER A 88 6.03 -7.99 16.09
N GLU A 89 7.05 -8.35 16.87
CA GLU A 89 7.10 -7.99 18.29
C GLU A 89 7.53 -6.52 18.42
N ALA A 90 6.55 -5.62 18.25
CA ALA A 90 6.54 -4.22 18.68
C ALA A 90 7.63 -3.24 18.15
N TYR A 91 7.17 -2.01 17.82
CA TYR A 91 7.69 -0.70 18.26
C TYR A 91 7.52 0.40 17.18
N GLY A 92 6.59 1.32 17.43
CA GLY A 92 6.65 2.74 17.04
C GLY A 92 6.46 3.14 15.56
N PHE A 93 7.02 2.39 14.60
CA PHE A 93 7.09 2.83 13.20
C PHE A 93 5.81 2.56 12.41
N GLU A 94 5.08 1.48 12.74
CA GLU A 94 3.76 1.14 12.16
C GLU A 94 2.76 2.31 12.24
N TRP A 95 2.95 3.24 13.19
CA TRP A 95 2.00 4.32 13.46
C TRP A 95 2.02 5.48 12.49
N ASN A 96 3.12 5.75 11.80
CA ASN A 96 3.20 6.94 10.93
C ASN A 96 2.38 6.76 9.65
N TYR A 97 2.25 5.52 9.16
CA TYR A 97 1.61 5.22 7.89
C TYR A 97 0.50 4.17 7.99
N GLY A 98 0.28 3.61 9.18
CA GLY A 98 -0.87 2.76 9.52
C GLY A 98 -0.83 1.35 8.94
N ALA A 99 0.22 0.99 8.20
CA ALA A 99 0.34 -0.28 7.48
C ALA A 99 1.14 -1.32 8.30
N PRO A 100 0.53 -2.47 8.66
CA PRO A 100 1.24 -3.57 9.33
C PRO A 100 2.35 -4.16 8.44
N ALA A 101 3.50 -4.47 9.02
CA ALA A 101 4.67 -5.00 8.29
C ALA A 101 4.34 -6.30 7.53
N THR A 102 3.58 -7.21 8.15
CA THR A 102 3.12 -8.45 7.51
C THR A 102 2.32 -8.19 6.24
N LEU A 103 1.39 -7.24 6.28
CA LEU A 103 0.55 -6.91 5.12
C LEU A 103 1.35 -6.20 4.03
N LEU A 104 2.31 -5.33 4.40
CA LEU A 104 3.25 -4.73 3.44
C LEU A 104 4.13 -5.78 2.78
N GLN A 105 4.62 -6.79 3.52
CA GLN A 105 5.39 -7.89 2.95
C GLN A 105 4.57 -8.64 1.90
N ILE A 106 3.30 -8.91 2.20
CA ILE A 106 2.38 -9.58 1.27
C ILE A 106 2.16 -8.73 0.02
N ILE A 107 1.87 -7.43 0.17
CA ILE A 107 1.74 -6.50 -0.96
C ILE A 107 3.02 -6.45 -1.80
N SER A 108 4.18 -6.44 -1.15
CA SER A 108 5.48 -6.48 -1.82
C SER A 108 5.67 -7.77 -2.62
N GLN A 109 5.27 -8.93 -2.10
CA GLN A 109 5.30 -10.19 -2.85
C GLN A 109 4.39 -10.13 -4.09
N VAL A 110 3.18 -9.56 -3.97
CA VAL A 110 2.30 -9.34 -5.12
C VAL A 110 2.96 -8.41 -6.16
N ASN A 111 3.64 -7.35 -5.73
CA ASN A 111 4.41 -6.47 -6.63
C ASN A 111 5.50 -7.24 -7.37
N SER A 112 6.30 -8.04 -6.66
CA SER A 112 7.38 -8.87 -7.22
C SER A 112 6.85 -9.91 -8.20
N TRP A 113 5.71 -10.54 -7.89
CA TRP A 113 5.03 -11.47 -8.80
C TRP A 113 4.62 -10.77 -10.10
N ARG A 114 3.99 -9.59 -10.01
CA ARG A 114 3.56 -8.82 -11.17
C ARG A 114 4.74 -8.32 -12.01
N ALA A 115 5.87 -8.04 -11.36
CA ALA A 115 7.11 -7.65 -12.02
C ALA A 115 7.89 -8.85 -12.61
N ARG A 116 7.43 -10.08 -12.40
CA ARG A 116 8.13 -11.33 -12.80
C ARG A 116 9.53 -11.43 -12.20
N SER A 117 9.68 -11.07 -10.93
CA SER A 117 10.93 -11.22 -10.18
C SER A 117 11.40 -12.67 -10.16
N SER A 118 12.72 -12.87 -10.12
CA SER A 118 13.37 -14.17 -9.97
C SER A 118 13.41 -14.69 -8.53
N VAL A 119 13.03 -13.86 -7.55
CA VAL A 119 12.99 -14.25 -6.13
C VAL A 119 11.91 -15.31 -5.90
N ALA A 120 12.14 -16.22 -4.95
CA ALA A 120 11.14 -17.19 -4.52
C ALA A 120 9.95 -16.46 -3.84
N LEU A 121 8.74 -16.69 -4.35
CA LEU A 121 7.51 -16.06 -3.86
C LEU A 121 6.52 -17.12 -3.38
N ASP A 122 5.72 -16.77 -2.37
CA ASP A 122 4.56 -17.57 -1.96
C ASP A 122 3.48 -17.54 -3.05
N ASP A 123 2.72 -18.63 -3.19
CA ASP A 123 1.53 -18.67 -4.05
C ASP A 123 0.37 -17.83 -3.47
N TRP A 124 -0.64 -17.55 -4.30
CA TRP A 124 -1.74 -16.66 -3.90
C TRP A 124 -2.58 -17.23 -2.75
N GLN A 125 -2.73 -18.55 -2.63
CA GLN A 125 -3.48 -19.18 -1.54
C GLN A 125 -2.72 -19.05 -0.21
N THR A 126 -1.41 -19.20 -0.25
CA THR A 126 -0.53 -19.03 0.90
C THR A 126 -0.57 -17.58 1.37
N LEU A 127 -0.49 -16.62 0.45
CA LEU A 127 -0.61 -15.19 0.78
C LEU A 127 -2.00 -14.85 1.32
N GLU A 128 -3.06 -15.33 0.68
CA GLU A 128 -4.45 -15.12 1.13
C GLU A 128 -4.63 -15.64 2.56
N LYS A 129 -4.22 -16.89 2.82
CA LYS A 129 -4.30 -17.49 4.15
C LYS A 129 -3.55 -16.64 5.18
N ARG A 130 -2.35 -16.15 4.87
CA ARG A 130 -1.59 -15.26 5.77
C ARG A 130 -2.31 -13.95 6.05
N VAL A 131 -3.04 -13.38 5.09
CA VAL A 131 -3.86 -12.17 5.32
C VAL A 131 -5.08 -12.47 6.19
N LEU A 132 -5.71 -13.64 6.01
CA LEU A 132 -6.88 -14.06 6.78
C LEU A 132 -6.52 -14.45 8.22
N ASP A 133 -5.35 -15.07 8.42
CA ASP A 133 -4.82 -15.46 9.73
C ASP A 133 -4.20 -14.26 10.48
N TRP A 134 -3.97 -13.13 9.79
CA TRP A 134 -3.45 -11.91 10.41
C TRP A 134 -4.51 -11.28 11.33
N GLY A 135 -4.08 -10.90 12.54
CA GLY A 135 -4.88 -10.13 13.49
C GLY A 135 -4.07 -8.99 14.10
N PRO A 136 -4.74 -7.93 14.58
CA PRO A 136 -4.07 -6.81 15.25
C PRO A 136 -3.38 -7.28 16.54
N SER A 137 -2.19 -6.72 16.81
CA SER A 137 -1.40 -7.07 17.99
C SER A 137 -2.16 -6.77 19.29
N PRO A 138 -2.15 -7.67 20.31
CA PRO A 138 -2.78 -7.42 21.61
C PRO A 138 -2.28 -6.15 22.31
N ALA A 139 -1.05 -5.69 22.02
CA ALA A 139 -0.49 -4.46 22.58
C ALA A 139 -1.27 -3.18 22.18
N LEU A 140 -2.05 -3.23 21.08
CA LEU A 140 -3.00 -2.17 20.70
C LEU A 140 -4.21 -2.07 21.63
N LEU A 141 -4.55 -3.18 22.29
CA LEU A 141 -5.74 -3.33 23.12
C LEU A 141 -5.45 -3.04 24.60
N ASP A 142 -4.20 -3.21 25.04
CA ASP A 142 -3.80 -3.15 26.46
C ASP A 142 -3.27 -1.79 26.95
N GLY A 143 -3.18 -0.79 26.06
CA GLY A 143 -2.74 0.57 26.39
C GLY A 143 -3.76 1.36 27.22
N ALA A 144 -3.77 1.13 28.54
CA ALA A 144 -4.51 1.79 29.62
C ALA A 144 -5.29 3.09 29.27
N SER A 145 -6.60 2.94 29.15
CA SER A 145 -7.63 3.68 29.90
C SER A 145 -7.40 5.17 30.18
N THR A 146 -7.29 5.98 29.12
CA THR A 146 -7.85 7.34 29.10
C THR A 146 -8.74 7.46 27.88
N THR A 147 -9.92 8.06 28.00
CA THR A 147 -10.96 8.11 26.96
C THR A 147 -10.45 8.63 25.61
N GLY A 148 -9.40 9.48 25.60
CA GLY A 148 -8.73 9.94 24.38
C GLY A 148 -7.87 8.89 23.66
N HIS A 149 -7.27 7.93 24.37
CA HIS A 149 -6.42 6.89 23.78
C HIS A 149 -7.23 5.73 23.19
N ALA A 150 -8.40 5.41 23.77
CA ALA A 150 -9.29 4.36 23.28
C ALA A 150 -9.80 4.65 21.85
N ASN A 151 -10.27 5.88 21.60
CA ASN A 151 -10.76 6.28 20.27
C ASN A 151 -9.66 6.24 19.20
N LEU A 152 -8.41 6.58 19.58
CA LEU A 152 -7.27 6.53 18.67
C LEU A 152 -6.86 5.09 18.36
N ASN A 153 -6.94 4.18 19.32
CA ASN A 153 -6.65 2.75 19.10
C ASN A 153 -7.70 2.09 18.21
N VAL A 154 -8.99 2.41 18.38
CA VAL A 154 -10.06 1.95 17.47
C VAL A 154 -9.82 2.47 16.05
N ALA A 155 -9.47 3.75 15.90
CA ALA A 155 -9.21 4.31 14.57
C ALA A 155 -7.97 3.70 13.90
N ARG A 156 -6.92 3.37 14.67
CA ARG A 156 -5.75 2.64 14.17
C ARG A 156 -6.11 1.24 13.72
N ALA A 157 -6.87 0.51 14.54
CA ALA A 157 -7.35 -0.82 14.18
C ALA A 157 -8.15 -0.77 12.88
N ALA A 158 -8.99 0.25 12.70
CA ALA A 158 -9.74 0.42 11.45
C ALA A 158 -8.83 0.66 10.22
N VAL A 159 -7.76 1.44 10.35
CA VAL A 159 -6.77 1.63 9.27
C VAL A 159 -6.04 0.33 8.94
N GLN A 160 -5.59 -0.40 9.96
CA GLN A 160 -4.89 -1.68 9.77
C GLN A 160 -5.80 -2.74 9.15
N GLU A 161 -7.06 -2.81 9.58
CA GLU A 161 -8.07 -3.68 9.00
C GLU A 161 -8.35 -3.29 7.54
N GLY A 162 -8.33 -1.99 7.23
CA GLY A 162 -8.39 -1.52 5.85
C GLY A 162 -7.22 -2.05 5.01
N TRP A 163 -6.00 -2.11 5.58
CA TRP A 163 -4.85 -2.68 4.89
C TRP A 163 -5.01 -4.18 4.63
N ARG A 164 -5.69 -4.91 5.53
CA ARG A 164 -5.99 -6.34 5.36
C ARG A 164 -6.86 -6.54 4.11
N HIS A 165 -7.95 -5.77 4.00
CA HIS A 165 -8.83 -5.80 2.83
C HIS A 165 -8.18 -5.32 1.55
N LEU A 166 -7.32 -4.29 1.62
CA LEU A 166 -6.55 -3.81 0.49
C LEU A 166 -5.61 -4.90 -0.04
N ALA A 167 -4.92 -5.63 0.86
CA ALA A 167 -4.06 -6.75 0.47
C ALA A 167 -4.85 -7.87 -0.21
N LEU A 168 -6.04 -8.23 0.30
CA LEU A 168 -6.92 -9.21 -0.34
C LEU A 168 -7.33 -8.80 -1.75
N ILE A 169 -7.78 -7.54 -1.94
CA ILE A 169 -8.10 -7.00 -3.27
C ILE A 169 -6.91 -7.16 -4.22
N TYR A 170 -5.70 -6.81 -3.75
CA TYR A 170 -4.52 -6.84 -4.58
C TYR A 170 -4.05 -8.27 -4.90
N ILE A 171 -4.19 -9.23 -3.97
CA ILE A 171 -3.94 -10.66 -4.27
C ILE A 171 -4.91 -11.13 -5.36
N TYR A 172 -6.21 -10.89 -5.20
CA TYR A 172 -7.22 -11.39 -6.12
C TYR A 172 -7.05 -10.80 -7.53
N MET A 173 -6.94 -9.48 -7.63
CA MET A 173 -6.86 -8.84 -8.94
C MET A 173 -5.45 -8.86 -9.53
N GLY A 174 -4.44 -8.80 -8.67
CA GLY A 174 -3.04 -8.71 -9.05
C GLY A 174 -2.38 -10.05 -9.37
N MET A 175 -2.75 -11.13 -8.67
CA MET A 175 -2.20 -12.49 -8.91
C MET A 175 -3.22 -13.44 -9.51
N CYS A 176 -4.44 -13.50 -8.97
CA CYS A 176 -5.48 -14.42 -9.48
C CYS A 176 -6.08 -13.92 -10.81
N GLY A 177 -5.86 -12.65 -11.17
CA GLY A 177 -6.34 -12.05 -12.41
C GLY A 177 -7.85 -11.85 -12.47
N VAL A 178 -8.54 -11.89 -11.33
CA VAL A 178 -10.00 -11.67 -11.30
C VAL A 178 -10.32 -10.19 -11.49
N SER A 179 -11.53 -9.89 -11.96
CA SER A 179 -11.97 -8.51 -12.15
C SER A 179 -12.55 -7.92 -10.86
N SER A 180 -12.83 -6.62 -10.90
CA SER A 180 -13.55 -5.89 -9.85
C SER A 180 -14.93 -6.50 -9.52
N HIS A 181 -15.51 -7.35 -10.37
CA HIS A 181 -16.79 -8.00 -10.11
C HIS A 181 -16.70 -9.24 -9.22
N ASP A 182 -15.50 -9.75 -8.94
CA ASP A 182 -15.35 -10.88 -8.04
C ASP A 182 -16.00 -10.58 -6.67
N PRO A 183 -16.87 -11.46 -6.14
CA PRO A 183 -17.56 -11.22 -4.88
C PRO A 183 -16.62 -10.94 -3.71
N ARG A 184 -15.43 -11.56 -3.69
CA ARG A 184 -14.43 -11.37 -2.62
C ARG A 184 -13.80 -9.98 -2.67
N VAL A 185 -13.61 -9.45 -3.88
CA VAL A 185 -13.17 -8.06 -4.10
C VAL A 185 -14.24 -7.10 -3.59
N GLN A 186 -15.50 -7.30 -3.97
CA GLN A 186 -16.60 -6.43 -3.56
C GLN A 186 -16.85 -6.47 -2.05
N PHE A 187 -16.76 -7.65 -1.43
CA PHE A 187 -16.80 -7.77 0.03
C PHE A 187 -15.73 -6.90 0.70
N SER A 188 -14.49 -6.94 0.20
CA SER A 188 -13.40 -6.11 0.73
C SER A 188 -13.61 -4.62 0.49
N VAL A 189 -14.25 -4.23 -0.62
CA VAL A 189 -14.64 -2.84 -0.89
C VAL A 189 -15.62 -2.32 0.14
N ASP A 190 -16.68 -3.08 0.41
CA ASP A 190 -17.72 -2.67 1.36
C ASP A 190 -17.12 -2.51 2.77
N GLN A 191 -16.26 -3.43 3.19
CA GLN A 191 -15.55 -3.34 4.46
C GLN A 191 -14.65 -2.09 4.53
N ILE A 192 -13.89 -1.77 3.49
CA ILE A 192 -13.07 -0.54 3.48
C ILE A 192 -13.95 0.72 3.58
N PHE A 193 -15.11 0.77 2.93
CA PHE A 193 -16.02 1.91 3.04
C PHE A 193 -16.56 2.08 4.47
N GLU A 194 -16.96 0.99 5.13
CA GLU A 194 -17.40 1.00 6.52
C GLU A 194 -16.29 1.53 7.45
N LEU A 195 -15.08 0.99 7.30
CA LEU A 195 -13.91 1.39 8.08
C LEU A 195 -13.54 2.87 7.82
N ALA A 196 -13.56 3.31 6.56
CA ALA A 196 -13.30 4.71 6.20
C ALA A 196 -14.33 5.66 6.82
N GLY A 197 -15.61 5.27 6.87
CA GLY A 197 -16.67 6.02 7.54
C GLY A 197 -16.38 6.23 9.03
N SER A 198 -15.86 5.21 9.71
CA SER A 198 -15.52 5.28 11.14
C SER A 198 -14.37 6.25 11.47
N VAL A 199 -13.47 6.52 10.52
CA VAL A 199 -12.31 7.40 10.70
C VAL A 199 -12.38 8.72 9.93
N ALA A 200 -13.48 8.98 9.22
CA ALA A 200 -13.58 10.07 8.24
C ALA A 200 -13.25 11.46 8.81
N ASN A 201 -13.64 11.72 10.05
CA ASN A 201 -13.46 13.00 10.75
C ASN A 201 -12.19 13.05 11.63
N LEU A 202 -11.37 12.02 11.60
CA LEU A 202 -10.15 11.91 12.39
C LEU A 202 -8.93 12.22 11.53
N ARG A 203 -7.90 12.84 12.12
CA ARG A 203 -6.62 13.11 11.41
C ARG A 203 -5.99 11.83 10.85
N ILE A 204 -6.15 10.72 11.57
CA ILE A 204 -5.66 9.40 11.14
C ILE A 204 -6.34 8.88 9.87
N GLY A 205 -7.53 9.38 9.53
CA GLY A 205 -8.21 9.05 8.28
C GLY A 205 -7.42 9.45 7.03
N THR A 206 -6.39 10.29 7.15
CA THR A 206 -5.45 10.57 6.06
C THR A 206 -4.57 9.38 5.69
N GLN A 207 -4.38 8.42 6.60
CA GLN A 207 -3.69 7.15 6.33
C GLN A 207 -4.50 6.21 5.41
N MET A 208 -5.78 6.51 5.17
CA MET A 208 -6.63 5.78 4.22
C MET A 208 -6.38 6.15 2.75
N PHE A 209 -5.35 6.94 2.45
CA PHE A 209 -5.05 7.40 1.09
C PHE A 209 -4.91 6.23 0.10
N ALA A 210 -4.08 5.22 0.44
CA ALA A 210 -3.87 4.07 -0.42
C ALA A 210 -5.17 3.29 -0.64
N HIS A 211 -5.98 3.16 0.42
CA HIS A 211 -7.30 2.53 0.38
C HIS A 211 -8.25 3.25 -0.56
N CYS A 212 -8.28 4.59 -0.55
CA CYS A 212 -9.11 5.37 -1.47
C CYS A 212 -8.73 5.12 -2.93
N VAL A 213 -7.43 5.06 -3.24
CA VAL A 213 -6.98 4.75 -4.61
C VAL A 213 -7.42 3.34 -5.00
N VAL A 214 -7.11 2.33 -4.19
CA VAL A 214 -7.41 0.92 -4.49
C VAL A 214 -8.92 0.67 -4.59
N VAL A 215 -9.72 1.16 -3.64
CA VAL A 215 -11.19 1.08 -3.71
C VAL A 215 -11.72 1.81 -4.93
N GLY A 216 -11.13 2.96 -5.29
CA GLY A 216 -11.45 3.68 -6.51
C GLY A 216 -11.26 2.84 -7.77
N VAL A 217 -10.18 2.06 -7.84
CA VAL A 217 -9.95 1.12 -8.96
C VAL A 217 -11.11 0.15 -9.10
N VAL A 218 -11.57 -0.40 -7.98
CA VAL A 218 -12.55 -1.50 -7.97
C VAL A 218 -14.01 -1.04 -7.77
N ALA A 219 -14.24 0.27 -7.72
CA ALA A 219 -15.55 0.85 -7.50
C ALA A 219 -16.46 0.66 -8.74
N ARG A 220 -17.57 -0.05 -8.54
CA ARG A 220 -18.59 -0.29 -9.56
C ARG A 220 -19.76 0.67 -9.47
N LEU A 221 -20.12 1.06 -8.26
CA LEU A 221 -21.26 1.93 -8.00
C LEU A 221 -20.84 3.40 -8.14
N GLU A 222 -21.63 4.19 -8.84
CA GLU A 222 -21.35 5.61 -9.05
C GLU A 222 -21.25 6.37 -7.71
N LYS A 223 -22.08 6.01 -6.73
CA LYS A 223 -22.00 6.55 -5.36
C LYS A 223 -20.62 6.34 -4.71
N HIS A 224 -20.00 5.18 -4.94
CA HIS A 224 -18.67 4.85 -4.42
C HIS A 224 -17.59 5.64 -5.16
N ARG A 225 -17.72 5.78 -6.49
CA ARG A 225 -16.80 6.57 -7.31
C ARG A 225 -16.77 8.04 -6.90
N ILE A 226 -17.95 8.64 -6.72
CA ILE A 226 -18.10 10.03 -6.24
C ILE A 226 -17.43 10.19 -4.87
N ALA A 227 -17.75 9.31 -3.91
CA ALA A 227 -17.18 9.38 -2.57
C ALA A 227 -15.65 9.27 -2.57
N VAL A 228 -15.09 8.35 -3.37
CA VAL A 228 -13.64 8.21 -3.54
C VAL A 228 -13.04 9.46 -4.18
N TYR A 229 -13.65 9.97 -5.24
CA TYR A 229 -13.17 11.14 -5.98
C TYR A 229 -13.10 12.38 -5.07
N GLU A 230 -14.15 12.66 -4.31
CA GLU A 230 -14.18 13.74 -3.33
C GLU A 230 -13.13 13.55 -2.24
N LYS A 231 -12.97 12.32 -1.73
CA LYS A 231 -11.99 12.00 -0.70
C LYS A 231 -10.55 12.20 -1.19
N LEU A 232 -10.22 11.74 -2.40
CA LEU A 232 -8.89 11.94 -2.99
C LEU A 232 -8.55 13.42 -3.17
N ARG A 233 -9.53 14.23 -3.58
CA ARG A 233 -9.38 15.69 -3.67
C ARG A 233 -9.20 16.36 -2.31
N SER A 234 -9.81 15.80 -1.25
CA SER A 234 -9.61 16.31 0.12
C SER A 234 -8.17 16.14 0.62
N PHE A 235 -7.39 15.21 0.04
CA PHE A 235 -5.98 15.01 0.39
C PHE A 235 -5.04 16.02 -0.28
N ARG A 236 -5.56 16.94 -1.10
CA ARG A 236 -4.75 17.99 -1.73
C ARG A 236 -3.92 18.73 -0.67
N HIS A 237 -2.63 18.90 -0.93
CA HIS A 237 -1.65 19.52 -0.02
C HIS A 237 -1.40 18.76 1.29
N THR A 238 -1.98 17.57 1.48
CA THR A 238 -1.70 16.71 2.63
C THR A 238 -0.49 15.84 2.30
N ARG A 239 0.64 16.09 2.97
CA ARG A 239 1.91 15.36 2.77
C ARG A 239 1.92 13.96 3.40
N VAL A 240 0.83 13.19 3.33
CA VAL A 240 0.83 11.82 3.88
C VAL A 240 1.76 10.92 3.06
N TRP A 241 1.77 11.12 1.75
CA TRP A 241 2.63 10.42 0.81
C TRP A 241 3.41 11.42 -0.07
N ILE A 242 4.36 10.93 -0.85
CA ILE A 242 5.11 11.72 -1.84
C ILE A 242 4.27 12.11 -3.08
N PHE A 243 2.96 11.86 -3.04
CA PHE A 243 2.06 11.96 -4.18
C PHE A 243 0.89 12.92 -3.93
N ASP A 244 0.42 13.54 -5.02
CA ASP A 244 -0.81 14.32 -5.05
C ASP A 244 -2.00 13.41 -5.32
N GLY A 245 -2.98 13.42 -4.40
CA GLY A 245 -4.25 12.69 -4.58
C GLY A 245 -5.05 13.15 -5.79
N LEU A 246 -4.84 14.39 -6.25
CA LEU A 246 -5.52 14.92 -7.42
C LEU A 246 -5.21 14.10 -8.68
N GLN A 247 -3.96 13.74 -8.92
CA GLN A 247 -3.60 12.96 -10.12
C GLN A 247 -4.15 11.54 -10.08
N PHE A 248 -4.26 10.92 -8.89
CA PHE A 248 -4.95 9.64 -8.79
C PHE A 248 -6.45 9.76 -9.07
N SER A 249 -7.08 10.88 -8.70
CA SER A 249 -8.48 11.13 -9.08
C SER A 249 -8.67 11.24 -10.60
N GLU A 250 -7.67 11.78 -11.32
CA GLU A 250 -7.67 11.85 -12.79
C GLU A 250 -7.45 10.48 -13.43
N VAL A 251 -6.55 9.67 -12.88
CA VAL A 251 -6.35 8.26 -13.31
C VAL A 251 -7.65 7.48 -13.18
N LEU A 252 -8.32 7.59 -12.03
CA LEU A 252 -9.58 6.91 -11.78
C LEU A 252 -10.70 7.44 -12.68
N TYR A 253 -10.74 8.75 -12.93
CA TYR A 253 -11.69 9.33 -13.86
C TYR A 253 -11.53 8.74 -15.27
N HIS A 254 -10.29 8.64 -15.77
CA HIS A 254 -9.99 7.98 -17.05
C HIS A 254 -10.45 6.52 -17.05
N LEU A 255 -10.16 5.75 -15.99
CA LEU A 255 -10.59 4.36 -15.85
C LEU A 255 -12.12 4.22 -15.88
N TRP A 256 -12.83 5.05 -15.11
CA TRP A 256 -14.29 4.99 -14.95
C TRP A 256 -15.07 5.41 -16.21
N HIS A 257 -14.50 6.29 -17.03
CA HIS A 257 -15.11 6.73 -18.30
C HIS A 257 -14.59 5.94 -19.51
N GLY A 258 -13.58 5.10 -19.31
CA GLY A 258 -13.06 4.15 -20.29
C GLY A 258 -13.60 2.74 -20.01
N VAL A 259 -12.70 1.82 -19.65
CA VAL A 259 -13.02 0.39 -19.47
C VAL A 259 -14.07 0.16 -18.38
N GLY A 260 -14.10 1.01 -17.34
CA GLY A 260 -15.05 0.91 -16.24
C GLY A 260 -16.40 1.60 -16.48
N LEU A 261 -16.71 2.03 -17.70
CA LEU A 261 -17.94 2.77 -18.00
C LEU A 261 -19.20 2.00 -17.55
N GLY A 262 -20.14 2.70 -16.93
CA GLY A 262 -21.39 2.09 -16.44
C GLY A 262 -21.18 1.05 -15.32
N GLY A 263 -20.02 1.05 -14.66
CA GLY A 263 -19.70 0.06 -13.64
C GLY A 263 -19.22 -1.28 -14.20
N ALA A 264 -18.75 -1.32 -15.45
CA ALA A 264 -18.18 -2.50 -16.10
C ALA A 264 -16.98 -3.10 -15.34
N PRO A 265 -16.71 -4.41 -15.50
CA PRO A 265 -15.60 -5.08 -14.82
C PRO A 265 -14.27 -4.50 -15.28
N VAL A 266 -13.41 -4.21 -14.30
CA VAL A 266 -12.04 -3.75 -14.55
C VAL A 266 -11.06 -4.72 -13.91
N THR A 267 -9.94 -4.94 -14.58
CA THR A 267 -8.80 -5.71 -14.07
C THR A 267 -7.74 -4.76 -13.51
N TRP A 268 -6.74 -5.32 -12.82
CA TRP A 268 -5.62 -4.52 -12.36
C TRP A 268 -4.76 -3.96 -13.52
N GLU A 269 -4.73 -4.63 -14.67
CA GLU A 269 -4.01 -4.13 -15.85
C GLU A 269 -4.74 -2.96 -16.50
N ASP A 270 -6.08 -2.94 -16.50
CA ASP A 270 -6.85 -1.78 -16.98
C ASP A 270 -6.53 -0.51 -16.17
N TYR A 271 -6.37 -0.69 -14.85
CA TYR A 271 -5.88 0.37 -13.97
C TYR A 271 -4.45 0.80 -14.32
N ALA A 272 -3.52 -0.15 -14.45
CA ALA A 272 -2.14 0.15 -14.80
C ALA A 272 -2.05 0.92 -16.13
N GLN A 273 -2.88 0.55 -17.11
CA GLN A 273 -2.95 1.24 -18.40
C GLN A 273 -3.52 2.66 -18.27
N SER A 274 -4.62 2.84 -17.54
CA SER A 274 -5.17 4.17 -17.26
C SER A 274 -4.16 5.05 -16.51
N ARG A 275 -3.41 4.46 -15.57
CA ARG A 275 -2.33 5.14 -14.86
C ARG A 275 -1.24 5.59 -15.82
N ARG A 276 -0.75 4.74 -16.72
CA ARG A 276 0.29 5.11 -17.72
C ARG A 276 -0.14 6.26 -18.62
N VAL A 277 -1.42 6.34 -18.97
CA VAL A 277 -1.96 7.45 -19.79
C VAL A 277 -1.91 8.78 -19.05
N VAL A 278 -2.30 8.81 -17.78
CA VAL A 278 -2.42 10.06 -17.00
C VAL A 278 -1.12 10.43 -16.28
N ILE A 279 -0.36 9.44 -15.82
CA ILE A 279 0.94 9.57 -15.13
C ILE A 279 1.98 8.76 -15.92
N PRO A 280 2.66 9.38 -16.89
CA PRO A 280 3.57 8.69 -17.82
C PRO A 280 4.92 8.40 -17.16
N ILE A 281 4.99 7.31 -16.41
CA ILE A 281 6.21 6.75 -15.79
C ILE A 281 6.38 5.26 -16.08
#